data_AF-A0A927X1F2-F1
#
_entry.id   AF-A0A927X1F2-F1
#
_cell.length_a   1.000
_cell.length_b   1.000
_cell.length_c   1.000
_cell.angle_alpha   90.00
_cell.angle_beta   90.00
_cell.angle_gamma   90.00
#
_symmetry.space_group_name_H-M   'P 1'
#
loop_
_entity.id
_entity.type
_entity.pdbx_description
1 polymer ?
#
loop_
_entity_poly.entity_id
_entity_poly.type
_entity_poly.pdbx_seq_one_letter_code
_entity_poly.pdbx_strand_id
1 'polypeptide(L)'
;MAKKKKRKYKKWFVYTVMGVLAFVALFILLKLIPVFVVMEGDKKMTIEVHSEFTDPGAVNRFTKKPITPKGSVDTHTLGKYTLKYSSFLQSFTRTVRVVDTTAPEISLNGRDYILMPANGVYEEAGVTAMDNYDGDISSSVKISGKVDVTKPGLYQVIYTVTDSSKNESTVIRMVNVQEDNFSYVGEVVNEAGISDDMRLKVINLFNAYYRSLKYLEVADSSDLFHSDYPENAARFNKGLELTVARRQASRNDLTLDDCHYDLTISSTSISESGAIEVVVLEDGYYNFHFLGGTQSRQHGIETDFYFRREGDEYKITSVNHIEGAFIYVDNKFEYSDDYQKELDEIGTTYMENYNNTHRAYEQDRQAVIAGSADTTGIRKATNAYNRDRAVSYAKQYATVRNLQYPYYGSNCMNFVSQCMHAGGILYDYTGNAQWKNYQGYYDDSDSERGFSYAFIHIYYFQNYLGAIEDGMVVDQNLNLYLGEPGDFIYVDSNTDDYGDMGHVILISDVVRNEAGEIIDYLVCGNTNDQYCYPLSAQASIYKKLAKVEGYN
;
A
#
# COMPACT_ATOMS: atom_id res chain seq x y z
N MET A 1 -64.21 -81.43 46.51
CA MET A 1 -63.82 -80.06 46.06
C MET A 1 -62.50 -79.95 45.26
N ALA A 2 -61.65 -80.99 45.13
CA ALA A 2 -60.32 -80.87 44.49
C ALA A 2 -60.27 -80.87 42.94
N LYS A 3 -61.25 -81.48 42.24
CA LYS A 3 -61.26 -81.54 40.76
C LYS A 3 -61.59 -80.20 40.07
N LYS A 4 -62.34 -79.29 40.72
CA LYS A 4 -62.69 -77.97 40.16
C LYS A 4 -61.50 -76.98 40.18
N LYS A 5 -60.62 -77.04 41.20
CA LYS A 5 -59.42 -76.17 41.29
C LYS A 5 -58.36 -76.55 40.24
N LYS A 6 -58.05 -77.84 40.05
CA LYS A 6 -57.05 -78.32 39.04
C LYS A 6 -57.40 -77.92 37.60
N ARG A 7 -58.68 -77.92 37.24
CA ARG A 7 -59.18 -77.52 35.90
C ARG A 7 -59.08 -76.01 35.67
N LYS A 8 -59.15 -75.19 36.73
CA LYS A 8 -59.00 -73.73 36.66
C LYS A 8 -57.53 -73.33 36.46
N TYR A 9 -56.60 -73.98 37.16
CA TYR A 9 -55.15 -73.79 36.97
C TYR A 9 -54.65 -74.25 35.59
N LYS A 10 -55.18 -75.38 35.07
CA LYS A 10 -54.82 -75.87 33.72
C LYS A 10 -55.31 -74.93 32.61
N LYS A 11 -56.50 -74.32 32.78
CA LYS A 11 -57.00 -73.28 31.87
C LYS A 11 -56.17 -72.00 31.94
N TRP A 12 -55.84 -71.53 33.15
CA TRP A 12 -55.02 -70.33 33.34
C TRP A 12 -53.62 -70.50 32.74
N PHE A 13 -52.95 -71.63 32.99
CA PHE A 13 -51.65 -71.95 32.37
C PHE A 13 -51.72 -72.00 30.84
N VAL A 14 -52.78 -72.57 30.25
CA VAL A 14 -52.98 -72.57 28.79
C VAL A 14 -53.20 -71.15 28.25
N TYR A 15 -53.97 -70.30 28.93
CA TYR A 15 -54.14 -68.91 28.52
C TYR A 15 -52.85 -68.09 28.66
N THR A 16 -52.04 -68.34 29.70
CA THR A 16 -50.73 -67.69 29.88
C THR A 16 -49.76 -68.12 28.78
N VAL A 17 -49.65 -69.43 28.49
CA VAL A 17 -48.78 -69.95 27.42
C VAL A 17 -49.24 -69.47 26.04
N MET A 18 -50.55 -69.48 25.76
CA MET A 18 -51.10 -68.92 24.52
C MET A 18 -50.88 -67.41 24.41
N GLY A 19 -50.99 -66.67 25.51
CA GLY A 19 -50.69 -65.24 25.55
C GLY A 19 -49.21 -64.95 25.28
N VAL A 20 -48.30 -65.74 25.85
CA VAL A 20 -46.86 -65.63 25.57
C VAL A 20 -46.55 -66.01 24.13
N LEU A 21 -47.14 -67.09 23.58
CA LEU A 21 -46.96 -67.47 22.18
C LEU A 21 -47.53 -66.44 21.21
N ALA A 22 -48.68 -65.84 21.51
CA ALA A 22 -49.25 -64.76 20.72
C ALA A 22 -48.38 -63.51 20.78
N PHE A 23 -47.81 -63.18 21.95
CA PHE A 23 -46.88 -62.08 22.11
C PHE A 23 -45.57 -62.30 21.35
N VAL A 24 -45.01 -63.51 21.42
CA VAL A 24 -43.80 -63.89 20.66
C VAL A 24 -44.07 -63.91 19.16
N ALA A 25 -45.21 -64.44 18.72
CA ALA A 25 -45.61 -64.42 17.31
C ALA A 25 -45.82 -62.98 16.80
N LEU A 26 -46.48 -62.12 17.59
CA LEU A 26 -46.63 -60.70 17.30
C LEU A 26 -45.27 -59.99 17.21
N PHE A 27 -44.35 -60.29 18.13
CA PHE A 27 -43.00 -59.74 18.14
C PHE A 27 -42.17 -60.18 16.93
N ILE A 28 -42.30 -61.44 16.49
CA ILE A 28 -41.69 -61.96 15.27
C ILE A 28 -42.33 -61.32 14.02
N LEU A 29 -43.66 -61.21 13.97
CA LEU A 29 -44.39 -60.54 12.90
C LEU A 29 -43.99 -59.07 12.75
N LEU A 30 -43.81 -58.36 13.87
CA LEU A 30 -43.31 -56.98 13.89
C LEU A 30 -41.89 -56.88 13.31
N LYS A 31 -41.03 -57.90 13.47
CA LYS A 31 -39.69 -57.96 12.85
C LYS A 31 -39.70 -58.36 11.37
N LEU A 32 -40.79 -58.93 10.86
CA LEU A 32 -40.97 -59.30 9.45
C LEU A 32 -41.62 -58.18 8.61
N ILE A 33 -42.01 -57.05 9.23
CA ILE A 33 -42.52 -55.89 8.50
C ILE A 33 -41.40 -55.34 7.61
N PRO A 34 -41.59 -55.28 6.28
CA PRO A 34 -40.56 -54.75 5.40
C PRO A 34 -40.25 -53.29 5.73
N VAL A 35 -38.97 -52.92 5.66
CA VAL A 35 -38.55 -51.53 5.86
C VAL A 35 -38.99 -50.70 4.65
N PHE A 36 -39.89 -49.75 4.87
CA PHE A 36 -40.48 -48.96 3.81
C PHE A 36 -39.66 -47.72 3.43
N VAL A 37 -38.73 -47.28 4.28
CA VAL A 37 -37.91 -46.08 4.07
C VAL A 37 -36.47 -46.47 3.77
N VAL A 38 -35.92 -45.96 2.68
CA VAL A 38 -34.50 -46.06 2.35
C VAL A 38 -33.94 -44.64 2.37
N MET A 39 -33.03 -44.36 3.31
CA MET A 39 -32.32 -43.07 3.37
C MET A 39 -31.34 -43.00 2.20
N GLU A 40 -31.33 -41.89 1.49
CA GLU A 40 -30.34 -41.60 0.45
C GLU A 40 -29.23 -40.78 1.10
N GLY A 41 -27.96 -41.17 0.97
CA GLY A 41 -26.85 -40.54 1.70
C GLY A 41 -26.81 -40.83 3.21
N ASP A 42 -25.92 -40.12 3.91
CA ASP A 42 -25.59 -40.43 5.30
C ASP A 42 -26.70 -40.07 6.29
N LYS A 43 -26.80 -40.85 7.38
CA LYS A 43 -27.75 -40.58 8.48
C LYS A 43 -27.23 -39.55 9.47
N LYS A 44 -25.92 -39.28 9.46
CA LYS A 44 -25.26 -38.25 10.26
C LYS A 44 -24.42 -37.44 9.31
N MET A 45 -24.65 -36.14 9.28
CA MET A 45 -23.92 -35.19 8.45
C MET A 45 -23.42 -34.07 9.34
N THR A 46 -22.25 -33.53 9.01
CA THR A 46 -21.70 -32.33 9.63
C THR A 46 -21.50 -31.34 8.51
N ILE A 47 -21.94 -30.10 8.71
CA ILE A 47 -21.80 -29.00 7.77
C ILE A 47 -21.26 -27.78 8.49
N GLU A 48 -20.53 -26.95 7.75
CA GLU A 48 -20.05 -25.66 8.23
C GLU A 48 -21.23 -24.69 8.33
N VAL A 49 -21.20 -23.80 9.32
CA VAL A 49 -22.16 -22.70 9.42
C VAL A 49 -22.14 -21.82 8.17
N HIS A 50 -23.29 -21.28 7.79
CA HIS A 50 -23.52 -20.50 6.57
C HIS A 50 -23.30 -21.22 5.23
N SER A 51 -22.84 -22.48 5.24
CA SER A 51 -22.78 -23.29 4.03
C SER A 51 -24.17 -23.67 3.51
N GLU A 52 -24.29 -23.87 2.19
CA GLU A 52 -25.50 -24.41 1.59
C GLU A 52 -25.68 -25.89 1.99
N PHE A 53 -26.90 -26.26 2.41
CA PHE A 53 -27.25 -27.64 2.72
C PHE A 53 -28.42 -28.12 1.86
N THR A 54 -28.15 -29.14 1.04
CA THR A 54 -29.20 -29.89 0.35
C THR A 54 -29.35 -31.26 1.00
N ASP A 55 -30.54 -31.53 1.53
CA ASP A 55 -30.88 -32.83 2.08
C ASP A 55 -30.91 -33.89 0.96
N PRO A 56 -30.09 -34.96 1.01
CA PRO A 56 -30.14 -36.01 -0.01
C PRO A 56 -31.46 -36.81 0.00
N GLY A 57 -32.26 -36.66 1.06
CA GLY A 57 -33.62 -37.19 1.13
C GLY A 57 -33.70 -38.66 1.56
N ALA A 58 -34.89 -39.22 1.35
CA ALA A 58 -35.18 -40.63 1.51
C ALA A 58 -36.30 -41.03 0.56
N VAL A 59 -36.33 -42.28 0.13
CA VAL A 59 -37.34 -42.81 -0.79
C VAL A 59 -38.08 -44.00 -0.18
N ASN A 60 -39.29 -44.23 -0.67
CA ASN A 60 -39.99 -45.47 -0.40
C ASN A 60 -39.28 -46.64 -1.08
N ARG A 61 -38.99 -47.71 -0.32
CA ARG A 61 -38.25 -48.88 -0.82
C ARG A 61 -38.85 -49.49 -2.10
N PHE A 62 -40.19 -49.56 -2.16
CA PHE A 62 -40.92 -50.27 -3.20
C PHE A 62 -41.38 -49.35 -4.33
N THR A 63 -41.90 -48.17 -4.02
CA THR A 63 -42.41 -47.25 -5.04
C THR A 63 -41.35 -46.31 -5.61
N LYS A 64 -40.17 -46.24 -4.97
CA LYS A 64 -39.08 -45.30 -5.28
C LYS A 64 -39.46 -43.82 -5.23
N LYS A 65 -40.66 -43.49 -4.73
CA LYS A 65 -41.11 -42.11 -4.58
C LYS A 65 -40.39 -41.43 -3.40
N PRO A 66 -39.99 -40.16 -3.53
CA PRO A 66 -39.42 -39.38 -2.43
C PRO A 66 -40.36 -39.29 -1.22
N ILE A 67 -39.76 -39.26 -0.03
CA ILE A 67 -40.45 -39.07 1.25
C ILE A 67 -40.02 -37.70 1.79
N THR A 68 -40.97 -36.79 1.94
CA THR A 68 -40.73 -35.48 2.52
C THR A 68 -40.40 -35.61 4.02
N PRO A 69 -39.27 -35.06 4.51
CA PRO A 69 -38.97 -35.06 5.93
C PRO A 69 -39.87 -34.11 6.71
N LYS A 70 -40.05 -34.38 8.01
CA LYS A 70 -40.50 -33.39 8.98
C LYS A 70 -39.28 -32.80 9.69
N GLY A 71 -39.23 -31.46 9.74
CA GLY A 71 -38.11 -30.69 10.28
C GLY A 71 -37.38 -29.92 9.18
N SER A 72 -36.51 -29.01 9.57
CA SER A 72 -35.61 -28.25 8.71
C SER A 72 -34.23 -28.16 9.36
N VAL A 73 -33.22 -27.85 8.55
CA VAL A 73 -31.87 -27.51 9.02
C VAL A 73 -31.71 -26.02 8.81
N ASP A 74 -31.40 -25.29 9.87
CA ASP A 74 -30.98 -23.89 9.78
C ASP A 74 -29.45 -23.86 9.81
N THR A 75 -28.84 -23.43 8.71
CA THR A 75 -27.39 -23.40 8.56
C THR A 75 -26.75 -22.17 9.20
N HIS A 76 -27.54 -21.22 9.73
CA HIS A 76 -27.02 -19.99 10.36
C HIS A 76 -26.87 -20.11 11.87
N THR A 77 -27.32 -21.23 12.45
CA THR A 77 -27.27 -21.45 13.90
C THR A 77 -26.52 -22.73 14.19
N LEU A 78 -25.51 -22.67 15.05
CA LEU A 78 -24.78 -23.87 15.48
C LEU A 78 -25.70 -24.82 16.24
N GLY A 79 -25.54 -26.12 16.00
CA GLY A 79 -26.31 -27.11 16.76
C GLY A 79 -26.61 -28.39 16.01
N LYS A 80 -27.56 -29.14 16.56
CA LYS A 80 -27.96 -30.46 16.05
C LYS A 80 -29.41 -30.41 15.56
N TYR A 81 -29.58 -30.58 14.26
CA TYR A 81 -30.86 -30.63 13.57
C TYR A 81 -31.25 -32.07 13.28
N THR A 82 -32.55 -32.34 13.32
CA THR A 82 -33.08 -33.69 13.05
C THR A 82 -34.19 -33.63 12.01
N LEU A 83 -33.95 -34.28 10.88
CA LEU A 83 -34.96 -34.53 9.84
C LEU A 83 -35.58 -35.91 10.09
N LYS A 84 -36.90 -35.98 10.18
CA LYS A 84 -37.63 -37.24 10.45
C LYS A 84 -38.42 -37.68 9.22
N TYR A 85 -38.08 -38.85 8.69
CA TYR A 85 -38.79 -39.50 7.59
C TYR A 85 -39.70 -40.56 8.17
N SER A 86 -41.00 -40.40 7.99
CA SER A 86 -42.01 -41.31 8.57
C SER A 86 -42.75 -42.06 7.47
N SER A 87 -42.95 -43.35 7.70
CA SER A 87 -43.90 -44.20 6.98
C SER A 87 -44.98 -44.67 7.96
N PHE A 88 -45.98 -45.42 7.47
CA PHE A 88 -47.13 -45.86 8.27
C PHE A 88 -46.76 -46.59 9.57
N LEU A 89 -45.61 -47.30 9.62
CA LEU A 89 -45.20 -48.11 10.79
C LEU A 89 -43.76 -47.87 11.26
N GLN A 90 -42.98 -47.02 10.58
CA GLN A 90 -41.54 -46.83 10.88
C GLN A 90 -41.13 -45.37 10.71
N SER A 91 -40.20 -44.91 11.54
CA SER A 91 -39.58 -43.60 11.40
C SER A 91 -38.06 -43.69 11.44
N PHE A 92 -37.41 -42.94 10.55
CA PHE A 92 -35.96 -42.80 10.49
C PHE A 92 -35.60 -41.33 10.66
N THR A 93 -34.42 -41.09 11.22
CA THR A 93 -33.91 -39.75 11.44
C THR A 93 -32.58 -39.56 10.72
N ARG A 94 -32.41 -38.39 10.10
CA ARG A 94 -31.12 -37.83 9.73
C ARG A 94 -30.77 -36.76 10.74
N THR A 95 -29.58 -36.86 11.29
CA THR A 95 -29.00 -35.83 12.14
C THR A 95 -28.03 -35.00 11.30
N VAL A 96 -28.23 -33.69 11.28
CA VAL A 96 -27.29 -32.74 10.69
C VAL A 96 -26.72 -31.90 11.81
N ARG A 97 -25.40 -31.83 11.93
CA ARG A 97 -24.71 -30.98 12.89
C ARG A 97 -24.13 -29.79 12.14
N VAL A 98 -24.60 -28.59 12.48
CA VAL A 98 -23.99 -27.35 12.04
C VAL A 98 -22.91 -27.02 13.05
N VAL A 99 -21.67 -26.97 12.58
CA VAL A 99 -20.48 -26.64 13.36
C VAL A 99 -19.80 -25.45 12.72
N ASP A 100 -18.96 -24.80 13.49
CA ASP A 100 -18.01 -23.84 12.99
C ASP A 100 -16.61 -24.40 13.24
N THR A 101 -15.83 -24.50 12.17
CA THR A 101 -14.47 -25.06 12.13
C THR A 101 -13.48 -24.11 11.46
N THR A 102 -13.95 -22.92 11.09
CA THR A 102 -13.15 -21.92 10.40
C THR A 102 -12.46 -21.07 11.44
N ALA A 103 -11.14 -20.85 11.31
CA ALA A 103 -10.42 -20.00 12.23
C ALA A 103 -10.60 -18.52 11.87
N PRO A 104 -10.59 -17.61 12.87
CA PRO A 104 -10.65 -16.18 12.61
C PRO A 104 -9.47 -15.68 11.76
N GLU A 105 -9.69 -14.67 10.93
CA GLU A 105 -8.63 -13.99 10.18
C GLU A 105 -8.13 -12.77 10.97
N ILE A 106 -6.84 -12.71 11.30
CA ILE A 106 -6.20 -11.54 11.92
C ILE A 106 -5.53 -10.70 10.83
N SER A 107 -5.80 -9.39 10.82
CA SER A 107 -5.13 -8.41 9.97
C SER A 107 -4.35 -7.41 10.82
N LEU A 108 -3.04 -7.29 10.59
CA LEU A 108 -2.19 -6.34 11.31
C LEU A 108 -2.53 -4.90 10.91
N ASN A 109 -2.64 -3.99 11.89
CA ASN A 109 -2.62 -2.57 11.60
C ASN A 109 -1.16 -2.13 11.45
N GLY A 110 -0.77 -1.51 10.34
CA GLY A 110 0.64 -1.19 10.07
C GLY A 110 1.46 -2.42 9.67
N ARG A 111 2.79 -2.33 9.79
CA ARG A 111 3.72 -3.33 9.24
C ARG A 111 3.84 -4.60 10.09
N ASP A 112 4.18 -5.69 9.42
CA ASP A 112 4.60 -6.96 10.03
C ASP A 112 6.07 -6.94 10.47
N TYR A 113 6.89 -6.09 9.86
CA TYR A 113 8.27 -5.82 10.25
C TYR A 113 8.47 -4.33 10.58
N ILE A 114 9.09 -4.06 11.72
CA ILE A 114 9.44 -2.71 12.17
C ILE A 114 10.93 -2.65 12.46
N LEU A 115 11.65 -1.83 11.70
CA LEU A 115 13.02 -1.45 12.01
C LEU A 115 13.00 -0.17 12.85
N MET A 116 13.68 -0.18 14.00
CA MET A 116 13.75 0.99 14.88
C MET A 116 15.12 1.12 15.56
N PRO A 117 15.52 2.32 15.97
CA PRO A 117 16.77 2.54 16.67
C PRO A 117 16.62 2.20 18.17
N ALA A 118 17.74 1.90 18.81
CA ALA A 118 17.79 1.76 20.26
C ALA A 118 17.36 3.07 20.94
N ASN A 119 16.59 2.93 22.01
CA ASN A 119 15.97 4.02 22.78
C ASN A 119 14.89 4.83 22.02
N GLY A 120 14.46 4.38 20.84
CA GLY A 120 13.32 4.95 20.14
C GLY A 120 11.98 4.62 20.82
N VAL A 121 10.90 5.17 20.26
CA VAL A 121 9.53 4.95 20.77
C VAL A 121 8.85 3.81 20.01
N TYR A 122 8.41 2.78 20.74
CA TYR A 122 7.61 1.68 20.18
C TYR A 122 6.14 1.83 20.57
N GLU A 123 5.29 2.11 19.58
CA GLU A 123 3.83 2.11 19.73
C GLU A 123 3.21 0.90 19.03
N GLU A 124 2.41 0.15 19.78
CA GLU A 124 1.73 -1.03 19.25
C GLU A 124 0.50 -0.61 18.43
N ALA A 125 0.57 -0.78 17.11
CA ALA A 125 -0.50 -0.40 16.19
C ALA A 125 -1.78 -1.26 16.31
N GLY A 126 -1.71 -2.40 16.99
CA GLY A 126 -2.81 -3.34 17.16
C GLY A 126 -3.12 -4.13 15.89
N VAL A 127 -4.28 -4.78 15.90
CA VAL A 127 -4.78 -5.63 14.82
C VAL A 127 -6.31 -5.57 14.76
N THR A 128 -6.88 -6.04 13.65
CA THR A 128 -8.30 -6.42 13.55
C THR A 128 -8.44 -7.94 13.42
N ALA A 129 -9.58 -8.50 13.83
CA ALA A 129 -9.87 -9.92 13.70
C ALA A 129 -11.34 -10.19 13.32
N MET A 130 -11.55 -10.94 12.25
CA MET A 130 -12.87 -11.29 11.71
C MET A 130 -13.07 -12.80 11.66
N ASP A 131 -14.25 -13.26 12.09
CA ASP A 131 -14.66 -14.66 12.04
C ASP A 131 -15.96 -14.84 11.22
N ASN A 132 -16.13 -15.99 10.58
CA ASN A 132 -17.30 -16.29 9.74
C ASN A 132 -18.60 -16.44 10.53
N TYR A 133 -18.54 -16.82 11.81
CA TYR A 133 -19.71 -16.97 12.68
C TYR A 133 -19.80 -15.87 13.75
N ASP A 134 -18.69 -15.57 14.42
CA ASP A 134 -18.67 -14.61 15.53
C ASP A 134 -18.58 -13.14 15.06
N GLY A 135 -18.25 -12.90 13.79
CA GLY A 135 -18.10 -11.55 13.24
C GLY A 135 -16.82 -10.87 13.71
N ASP A 136 -16.89 -9.57 14.05
CA ASP A 136 -15.72 -8.82 14.53
C ASP A 136 -15.39 -9.20 15.97
N ILE A 137 -14.26 -9.88 16.14
CA ILE A 137 -13.74 -10.31 17.43
C ILE A 137 -12.40 -9.64 17.77
N SER A 138 -12.09 -8.50 17.16
CA SER A 138 -10.84 -7.74 17.37
C SER A 138 -10.54 -7.47 18.85
N SER A 139 -11.58 -7.20 19.64
CA SER A 139 -11.46 -6.97 21.09
C SER A 139 -11.03 -8.19 21.91
N SER A 140 -11.10 -9.40 21.32
CA SER A 140 -10.70 -10.66 21.96
C SER A 140 -9.26 -11.07 21.65
N VAL A 141 -8.56 -10.32 20.81
CA VAL A 141 -7.16 -10.59 20.47
C VAL A 141 -6.29 -10.41 21.72
N LYS A 142 -5.45 -11.41 21.98
CA LYS A 142 -4.42 -11.36 23.01
C LYS A 142 -3.09 -11.03 22.37
N ILE A 143 -2.45 -9.99 22.89
CA ILE A 143 -1.11 -9.57 22.48
C ILE A 143 -0.11 -10.09 23.51
N SER A 144 0.95 -10.75 23.06
CA SER A 144 2.04 -11.24 23.90
C SER A 144 3.40 -10.93 23.27
N GLY A 145 4.45 -10.92 24.08
CA GLY A 145 5.76 -10.40 23.70
C GLY A 145 6.02 -9.03 24.33
N LYS A 146 7.30 -8.69 24.53
CA LYS A 146 7.73 -7.39 25.05
C LYS A 146 8.93 -6.93 24.25
N VAL A 147 8.82 -5.77 23.64
CA VAL A 147 9.93 -5.09 22.97
C VAL A 147 10.72 -4.31 24.03
N ASP A 148 12.01 -4.62 24.19
CA ASP A 148 12.92 -3.84 25.02
C ASP A 148 13.72 -2.91 24.11
N VAL A 149 13.21 -1.69 23.91
CA VAL A 149 13.82 -0.69 23.01
C VAL A 149 15.22 -0.26 23.47
N THR A 150 15.60 -0.51 24.72
CA THR A 150 16.94 -0.17 25.24
C THR A 150 18.02 -1.18 24.87
N LYS A 151 17.63 -2.31 24.27
CA LYS A 151 18.55 -3.38 23.89
C LYS A 151 18.37 -3.74 22.43
N PRO A 152 19.41 -3.58 21.60
CA PRO A 152 19.42 -4.08 20.25
C PRO A 152 19.08 -5.58 20.21
N GLY A 153 18.23 -5.96 19.27
CA GLY A 153 17.75 -7.32 19.14
C GLY A 153 16.46 -7.41 18.33
N LEU A 154 16.15 -8.64 17.93
CA LEU A 154 14.93 -8.97 17.20
C LEU A 154 13.87 -9.49 18.19
N TYR A 155 12.77 -8.76 18.32
CA TYR A 155 11.66 -9.06 19.21
C TYR A 155 10.44 -9.54 18.43
N GLN A 156 9.64 -10.40 19.05
CA GLN A 156 8.38 -10.90 18.50
C GLN A 156 7.21 -10.37 19.32
N VAL A 157 6.23 -9.80 18.64
CA VAL A 157 4.90 -9.51 19.19
C VAL A 157 3.93 -10.47 18.54
N ILE A 158 3.27 -11.29 19.35
CA ILE A 158 2.42 -12.40 18.92
C ILE A 158 0.96 -12.05 19.25
N TYR A 159 0.12 -12.07 18.23
CA TYR A 159 -1.31 -11.82 18.33
C TYR A 159 -2.04 -13.14 18.18
N THR A 160 -2.81 -13.54 19.21
CA THR A 160 -3.60 -14.77 19.17
C THR A 160 -5.06 -14.44 19.45
N VAL A 161 -5.95 -14.98 18.64
CA VAL A 161 -7.40 -14.86 18.84
C VAL A 161 -8.05 -16.23 18.72
N THR A 162 -9.00 -16.50 19.61
CA THR A 162 -9.77 -17.74 19.65
C THR A 162 -11.25 -17.39 19.60
N ASP A 163 -11.99 -18.02 18.69
CA ASP A 163 -13.43 -17.82 18.55
C ASP A 163 -14.25 -18.55 19.65
N SER A 164 -15.58 -18.48 19.52
CA SER A 164 -16.51 -19.18 20.42
C SER A 164 -16.47 -20.71 20.27
N SER A 165 -16.15 -21.20 19.07
CA SER A 165 -16.04 -22.62 18.67
C SER A 165 -14.70 -23.29 19.01
N LYS A 166 -13.72 -22.51 19.51
CA LYS A 166 -12.33 -22.91 19.82
C LYS A 166 -11.41 -23.08 18.62
N ASN A 167 -11.71 -22.47 17.47
CA ASN A 167 -10.71 -22.30 16.43
C ASN A 167 -9.81 -21.09 16.80
N GLU A 168 -8.53 -21.18 16.46
CA GLU A 168 -7.51 -20.22 16.89
C GLU A 168 -6.64 -19.82 15.70
N SER A 169 -6.31 -18.53 15.66
CA SER A 169 -5.36 -17.95 14.70
C SER A 169 -4.27 -17.19 15.43
N THR A 170 -3.08 -17.18 14.84
CA THR A 170 -1.93 -16.44 15.35
C THR A 170 -1.17 -15.74 14.22
N VAL A 171 -0.82 -14.47 14.43
CA VAL A 171 0.03 -13.66 13.55
C VAL A 171 1.17 -13.06 14.39
N ILE A 172 2.32 -12.81 13.77
CA ILE A 172 3.51 -12.28 14.43
C ILE A 172 3.93 -10.97 13.76
N ARG A 173 4.26 -9.97 14.58
CA ARG A 173 5.03 -8.79 14.18
C ARG A 173 6.46 -8.90 14.70
N MET A 174 7.41 -8.66 13.81
CA MET A 174 8.84 -8.62 14.10
C MET A 174 9.27 -7.17 14.35
N VAL A 175 9.96 -6.93 15.46
CA VAL A 175 10.51 -5.60 15.79
C VAL A 175 12.02 -5.73 15.95
N ASN A 176 12.76 -5.13 15.03
CA ASN A 176 14.22 -5.14 15.02
C ASN A 176 14.75 -3.83 15.60
N VAL A 177 15.23 -3.89 16.84
CA VAL A 177 15.90 -2.77 17.52
C VAL A 177 17.38 -2.83 17.18
N GLN A 178 17.95 -1.74 16.66
CA GLN A 178 19.36 -1.67 16.27
C GLN A 178 20.08 -0.49 16.93
N GLU A 179 21.37 -0.66 17.25
CA GLU A 179 22.21 0.52 17.52
C GLU A 179 22.32 1.36 16.25
N ASP A 180 22.25 2.67 16.41
CA ASP A 180 22.52 3.61 15.33
C ASP A 180 24.03 3.92 15.28
N ASN A 181 24.79 2.99 14.70
CA ASN A 181 26.23 3.14 14.46
C ASN A 181 26.52 3.59 13.01
N PHE A 182 25.53 4.16 12.31
CA PHE A 182 25.68 4.54 10.91
C PHE A 182 26.40 5.89 10.78
N SER A 183 27.29 5.99 9.78
CA SER A 183 27.80 7.27 9.31
C SER A 183 27.01 7.66 8.08
N TYR A 184 26.08 8.60 8.25
CA TYR A 184 25.28 9.13 7.14
C TYR A 184 26.08 10.09 6.26
N VAL A 185 27.15 10.69 6.78
CA VAL A 185 27.97 11.67 6.07
C VAL A 185 28.93 10.95 5.12
N GLY A 186 28.85 11.29 3.83
CA GLY A 186 29.83 11.01 2.81
C GLY A 186 30.81 12.17 2.62
N GLU A 187 30.93 12.68 1.40
CA GLU A 187 31.77 13.82 1.05
C GLU A 187 31.10 15.15 1.47
N VAL A 188 31.88 16.07 2.04
CA VAL A 188 31.41 17.43 2.35
C VAL A 188 32.39 18.44 1.78
N VAL A 189 31.94 19.18 0.77
CA VAL A 189 32.70 20.24 0.11
C VAL A 189 32.22 21.60 0.64
N ASN A 190 33.15 22.41 1.16
CA ASN A 190 32.86 23.75 1.69
C ASN A 190 33.34 24.86 0.73
N GLU A 191 32.65 25.04 -0.38
CA GLU A 191 33.00 26.05 -1.39
C GLU A 191 32.73 27.47 -0.89
N ALA A 192 31.65 27.65 -0.11
CA ALA A 192 31.26 28.91 0.50
C ALA A 192 32.23 29.42 1.58
N GLY A 193 33.09 28.55 2.12
CA GLY A 193 34.06 28.92 3.15
C GLY A 193 33.43 29.26 4.51
N ILE A 194 32.29 28.66 4.85
CA ILE A 194 31.63 28.88 6.15
C ILE A 194 32.48 28.33 7.30
N SER A 195 32.25 28.83 8.52
CA SER A 195 32.95 28.38 9.73
C SER A 195 32.67 26.91 10.06
N ASP A 196 33.58 26.27 10.81
CA ASP A 196 33.41 24.90 11.28
C ASP A 196 32.14 24.70 12.11
N ASP A 197 31.76 25.72 12.89
CA ASP A 197 30.56 25.72 13.72
C ASP A 197 29.28 25.66 12.86
N MET A 198 29.12 26.54 11.88
CA MET A 198 27.98 26.50 10.94
C MET A 198 27.97 25.19 10.14
N ARG A 199 29.14 24.73 9.66
CA ARG A 199 29.26 23.45 8.94
C ARG A 199 28.79 22.28 9.81
N LEU A 200 29.10 22.27 11.10
CA LEU A 200 28.67 21.21 12.00
C LEU A 200 27.15 21.25 12.23
N LYS A 201 26.52 22.44 12.28
CA LYS A 201 25.05 22.54 12.37
C LYS A 201 24.37 21.99 11.11
N VAL A 202 24.90 22.29 9.92
CA VAL A 202 24.41 21.71 8.65
C VAL A 202 24.50 20.18 8.70
N ILE A 203 25.69 19.62 9.00
CA ILE A 203 25.90 18.17 9.07
C ILE A 203 24.99 17.52 10.12
N ASN A 204 24.83 18.12 11.29
CA ASN A 204 23.99 17.55 12.33
C ASN A 204 22.50 17.55 11.95
N LEU A 205 22.02 18.56 11.22
CA LEU A 205 20.65 18.57 10.71
C LEU A 205 20.44 17.46 9.68
N PHE A 206 21.37 17.30 8.72
CA PHE A 206 21.27 16.21 7.74
C PHE A 206 21.43 14.82 8.39
N ASN A 207 22.25 14.67 9.43
CA ASN A 207 22.29 13.43 10.20
C ASN A 207 20.94 13.10 10.84
N ALA A 208 20.28 14.09 11.45
CA ALA A 208 18.93 13.91 12.00
C ALA A 208 17.92 13.56 10.90
N TYR A 209 17.98 14.24 9.74
CA TYR A 209 17.14 13.96 8.58
C TYR A 209 17.31 12.51 8.08
N TYR A 210 18.54 12.07 7.78
CA TYR A 210 18.80 10.72 7.26
C TYR A 210 18.52 9.61 8.26
N ARG A 211 18.82 9.84 9.54
CA ARG A 211 18.41 8.93 10.62
C ARG A 211 16.88 8.76 10.64
N SER A 212 16.16 9.86 10.46
CA SER A 212 14.69 9.85 10.44
C SER A 212 14.15 9.07 9.25
N LEU A 213 14.76 9.21 8.07
CA LEU A 213 14.39 8.43 6.89
C LEU A 213 14.72 6.94 7.04
N LYS A 214 15.84 6.61 7.69
CA LYS A 214 16.29 5.23 7.87
C LYS A 214 15.31 4.42 8.71
N TYR A 215 14.98 4.97 9.88
CA TYR A 215 14.15 4.29 10.87
C TYR A 215 12.67 4.64 10.78
N LEU A 216 12.32 5.64 9.97
CA LEU A 216 10.98 6.23 9.95
C LEU A 216 10.54 6.69 11.35
N GLU A 217 11.45 7.36 12.06
CA GLU A 217 11.24 7.94 13.38
C GLU A 217 11.95 9.30 13.42
N VAL A 218 11.21 10.38 13.69
CA VAL A 218 11.76 11.74 13.67
C VAL A 218 12.85 11.88 14.73
N ALA A 219 14.06 12.22 14.30
CA ALA A 219 15.18 12.52 15.18
C ALA A 219 15.11 13.98 15.64
N ASP A 220 15.32 14.20 16.94
CA ASP A 220 15.33 15.54 17.51
C ASP A 220 16.55 16.33 17.01
N SER A 221 16.28 17.52 16.47
CA SER A 221 17.27 18.48 16.01
C SER A 221 17.02 19.88 16.55
N SER A 222 16.10 20.03 17.52
CA SER A 222 15.66 21.32 18.07
C SER A 222 16.81 22.15 18.64
N ASP A 223 17.81 21.52 19.28
CA ASP A 223 19.01 22.16 19.82
C ASP A 223 19.91 22.85 18.76
N LEU A 224 19.71 22.57 17.47
CA LEU A 224 20.42 23.24 16.37
C LEU A 224 19.83 24.62 16.05
N PHE A 225 18.57 24.85 16.44
CA PHE A 225 17.83 26.05 16.13
C PHE A 225 18.02 27.13 17.21
N HIS A 226 17.84 28.38 16.78
CA HIS A 226 17.96 29.57 17.62
C HIS A 226 16.69 29.75 18.45
N SER A 227 16.81 30.07 19.75
CA SER A 227 15.67 30.04 20.69
C SER A 227 14.59 31.07 20.38
N ASP A 228 14.97 32.16 19.71
CA ASP A 228 14.06 33.24 19.29
C ASP A 228 13.16 32.90 18.09
N TYR A 229 13.37 31.74 17.44
CA TYR A 229 12.62 31.34 16.23
C TYR A 229 12.03 29.91 16.35
N PRO A 230 11.32 29.57 17.44
CA PRO A 230 10.80 28.22 17.66
C PRO A 230 9.81 27.76 16.58
N GLU A 231 9.08 28.69 15.97
CA GLU A 231 8.14 28.42 14.89
C GLU A 231 8.83 27.86 13.64
N ASN A 232 10.06 28.31 13.32
CA ASN A 232 10.80 27.82 12.16
C ASN A 232 11.35 26.41 12.39
N ALA A 233 11.74 26.09 13.62
CA ALA A 233 12.11 24.72 14.00
C ALA A 233 10.89 23.79 13.91
N ALA A 234 9.73 24.22 14.43
CA ALA A 234 8.48 23.46 14.35
C ALA A 234 8.04 23.24 12.89
N ARG A 235 8.18 24.26 12.04
CA ARG A 235 7.87 24.18 10.60
C ARG A 235 8.73 23.13 9.88
N PHE A 236 10.05 23.17 10.07
CA PHE A 236 10.96 22.17 9.52
C PHE A 236 10.62 20.76 10.03
N ASN A 237 10.41 20.62 11.35
CA ASN A 237 10.06 19.33 11.95
C ASN A 237 8.73 18.78 11.39
N LYS A 238 7.74 19.63 11.13
CA LYS A 238 6.49 19.20 10.50
C LYS A 238 6.71 18.63 9.10
N GLY A 239 7.58 19.24 8.28
CA GLY A 239 7.98 18.69 6.98
C GLY A 239 8.56 17.28 7.10
N LEU A 240 9.47 17.08 8.07
CA LEU A 240 10.09 15.78 8.33
C LEU A 240 9.08 14.75 8.88
N GLU A 241 8.22 15.15 9.82
CA GLU A 241 7.12 14.34 10.35
C GLU A 241 6.22 13.83 9.21
N LEU A 242 5.83 14.69 8.27
CA LEU A 242 4.98 14.30 7.15
C LEU A 242 5.70 13.38 6.17
N THR A 243 7.01 13.57 5.93
CA THR A 243 7.81 12.63 5.14
C THR A 243 7.86 11.26 5.80
N VAL A 244 8.11 11.19 7.11
CA VAL A 244 8.13 9.95 7.89
C VAL A 244 6.75 9.29 7.91
N ALA A 245 5.70 10.02 8.25
CA ALA A 245 4.33 9.50 8.35
C ALA A 245 3.82 8.95 7.01
N ARG A 246 4.09 9.64 5.91
CA ARG A 246 3.79 9.16 4.56
C ARG A 246 4.52 7.85 4.25
N ARG A 247 5.81 7.78 4.57
CA ARG A 247 6.58 6.56 4.37
C ARG A 247 6.07 5.44 5.25
N GLN A 248 5.69 5.69 6.51
CA GLN A 248 5.09 4.69 7.41
C GLN A 248 3.75 4.16 6.89
N ALA A 249 2.91 5.03 6.33
CA ALA A 249 1.60 4.67 5.79
C ALA A 249 1.66 3.97 4.41
N SER A 250 2.81 3.99 3.74
CA SER A 250 3.02 3.28 2.47
C SER A 250 2.96 1.75 2.68
N ARG A 251 2.34 1.05 1.74
CA ARG A 251 2.31 -0.42 1.67
C ARG A 251 3.71 -1.03 1.67
N ASN A 252 4.65 -0.43 0.93
CA ASN A 252 6.02 -0.93 0.86
C ASN A 252 6.79 -0.50 2.11
N ASP A 253 7.72 -1.34 2.56
CA ASP A 253 8.63 -0.97 3.65
C ASP A 253 9.70 0.00 3.14
N LEU A 254 9.45 1.29 3.40
CA LEU A 254 10.32 2.39 2.98
C LEU A 254 11.38 2.78 4.02
N THR A 255 11.64 1.92 5.01
CA THR A 255 12.86 2.00 5.82
C THR A 255 14.09 1.78 4.95
N LEU A 256 15.26 2.18 5.46
CA LEU A 256 16.52 2.08 4.71
C LEU A 256 17.46 1.09 5.37
N ASP A 257 17.89 0.08 4.63
CA ASP A 257 18.95 -0.82 5.07
C ASP A 257 20.27 -0.06 5.21
N ASP A 258 20.51 0.87 4.28
CA ASP A 258 21.69 1.72 4.22
C ASP A 258 21.34 3.05 3.51
N CYS A 259 21.96 4.14 3.96
CA CYS A 259 21.83 5.45 3.36
C CYS A 259 22.97 6.38 3.77
N HIS A 260 23.32 7.28 2.87
CA HIS A 260 24.27 8.36 3.13
C HIS A 260 23.98 9.54 2.21
N TYR A 261 24.64 10.66 2.50
CA TYR A 261 24.58 11.87 1.70
C TYR A 261 25.95 12.50 1.49
N ASP A 262 26.12 13.12 0.34
CA ASP A 262 27.21 14.06 0.10
C ASP A 262 26.64 15.49 0.12
N LEU A 263 27.42 16.46 0.61
CA LEU A 263 27.04 17.87 0.64
C LEU A 263 28.02 18.75 -0.14
N THR A 264 27.48 19.67 -0.92
CA THR A 264 28.21 20.83 -1.44
C THR A 264 27.63 22.10 -0.83
N ILE A 265 28.37 22.73 0.06
CA ILE A 265 28.03 24.05 0.63
C ILE A 265 28.46 25.09 -0.39
N SER A 266 27.51 25.46 -1.26
CA SER A 266 27.78 26.09 -2.55
C SER A 266 28.02 27.59 -2.44
N SER A 267 27.25 28.29 -1.61
CA SER A 267 27.35 29.75 -1.50
C SER A 267 26.91 30.27 -0.15
N THR A 268 27.31 31.51 0.14
CA THR A 268 26.85 32.25 1.32
C THR A 268 26.54 33.69 0.96
N SER A 269 25.51 34.22 1.62
CA SER A 269 24.98 35.57 1.40
C SER A 269 24.58 36.19 2.75
N ILE A 270 24.27 37.48 2.77
CA ILE A 270 23.61 38.13 3.91
C ILE A 270 22.20 38.48 3.47
N SER A 271 21.20 37.91 4.14
CA SER A 271 19.79 38.18 3.83
C SER A 271 19.39 39.59 4.27
N GLU A 272 18.23 40.06 3.81
CA GLU A 272 17.69 41.38 4.19
C GLU A 272 17.52 41.54 5.70
N SER A 273 17.28 40.44 6.42
CA SER A 273 17.15 40.45 7.89
C SER A 273 18.50 40.54 8.61
N GLY A 274 19.62 40.42 7.88
CA GLY A 274 20.98 40.35 8.42
C GLY A 274 21.41 38.94 8.87
N ALA A 275 20.61 37.91 8.60
CA ALA A 275 21.03 36.52 8.80
C ALA A 275 22.03 36.10 7.72
N ILE A 276 22.96 35.20 8.09
CA ILE A 276 23.87 34.58 7.11
C ILE A 276 23.09 33.48 6.41
N GLU A 277 22.88 33.63 5.11
CA GLU A 277 22.30 32.59 4.26
C GLU A 277 23.41 31.67 3.76
N VAL A 278 23.14 30.38 3.75
CA VAL A 278 24.05 29.33 3.27
C VAL A 278 23.24 28.37 2.42
N VAL A 279 23.58 28.30 1.13
CA VAL A 279 22.95 27.36 0.20
C VAL A 279 23.75 26.06 0.20
N VAL A 280 23.06 24.94 0.39
CA VAL A 280 23.65 23.60 0.42
C VAL A 280 22.96 22.72 -0.60
N LEU A 281 23.74 22.02 -1.41
CA LEU A 281 23.26 21.01 -2.35
C LEU A 281 23.55 19.62 -1.77
N GLU A 282 22.54 18.76 -1.75
CA GLU A 282 22.57 17.41 -1.21
C GLU A 282 22.47 16.37 -2.32
N ASP A 283 23.36 15.39 -2.27
CA ASP A 283 23.29 14.16 -3.05
C ASP A 283 22.96 12.99 -2.14
N GLY A 284 21.77 12.42 -2.30
CA GLY A 284 21.25 11.37 -1.44
C GLY A 284 21.35 9.98 -2.05
N TYR A 285 21.78 9.00 -1.26
CA TYR A 285 21.91 7.61 -1.65
C TYR A 285 21.09 6.72 -0.70
N TYR A 286 20.22 5.90 -1.28
CA TYR A 286 19.22 5.15 -0.52
C TYR A 286 19.17 3.68 -0.95
N ASN A 287 19.22 2.78 0.03
CA ASN A 287 18.89 1.37 -0.15
C ASN A 287 17.61 1.08 0.64
N PHE A 288 16.47 1.18 -0.03
CA PHE A 288 15.17 0.87 0.56
C PHE A 288 15.06 -0.62 0.88
N HIS A 289 14.57 -0.94 2.08
CA HIS A 289 14.51 -2.32 2.58
C HIS A 289 13.78 -3.25 1.61
N PHE A 290 12.60 -2.85 1.13
CA PHE A 290 11.79 -3.66 0.21
C PHE A 290 12.42 -3.89 -1.18
N LEU A 291 13.45 -3.12 -1.55
CA LEU A 291 14.14 -3.26 -2.84
C LEU A 291 15.32 -4.24 -2.81
N GLY A 292 15.65 -4.81 -1.65
CA GLY A 292 16.67 -5.86 -1.54
C GLY A 292 18.06 -5.46 -2.05
N GLY A 293 18.46 -4.20 -1.84
CA GLY A 293 19.78 -3.68 -2.22
C GLY A 293 19.86 -2.96 -3.57
N THR A 294 18.74 -2.75 -4.26
CA THR A 294 18.73 -1.85 -5.43
C THR A 294 18.94 -0.40 -4.96
N GLN A 295 20.02 0.21 -5.40
CA GLN A 295 20.36 1.58 -5.01
C GLN A 295 19.50 2.61 -5.77
N SER A 296 18.92 3.53 -5.00
CA SER A 296 18.25 4.74 -5.49
C SER A 296 19.09 5.97 -5.17
N ARG A 297 19.00 7.02 -6.00
CA ARG A 297 19.71 8.29 -5.79
C ARG A 297 18.85 9.51 -6.07
N GLN A 298 19.17 10.60 -5.40
CA GLN A 298 18.74 11.96 -5.69
C GLN A 298 20.00 12.83 -5.75
N HIS A 299 20.00 13.86 -6.60
CA HIS A 299 21.18 14.71 -6.79
C HIS A 299 20.78 16.18 -6.74
N GLY A 300 21.62 17.00 -6.10
CA GLY A 300 21.47 18.45 -6.06
C GLY A 300 20.18 18.94 -5.40
N ILE A 301 19.71 18.28 -4.33
CA ILE A 301 18.58 18.79 -3.55
C ILE A 301 19.03 20.02 -2.78
N GLU A 302 18.39 21.16 -3.02
CA GLU A 302 18.78 22.43 -2.43
C GLU A 302 18.21 22.59 -1.01
N THR A 303 19.03 23.10 -0.11
CA THR A 303 18.63 23.48 1.24
C THR A 303 19.27 24.81 1.62
N ASP A 304 18.43 25.80 1.94
CA ASP A 304 18.87 27.11 2.39
C ASP A 304 18.85 27.17 3.91
N PHE A 305 20.00 27.43 4.50
CA PHE A 305 20.14 27.64 5.94
C PHE A 305 20.31 29.12 6.23
N TYR A 306 19.63 29.60 7.27
CA TYR A 306 19.81 30.94 7.80
C TYR A 306 20.40 30.87 9.20
N PHE A 307 21.50 31.59 9.42
CA PHE A 307 22.22 31.58 10.69
C PHE A 307 22.27 32.94 11.37
N ARG A 308 22.19 32.92 12.69
CA ARG A 308 22.54 34.04 13.58
C ARG A 308 23.39 33.53 14.75
N ARG A 309 24.12 34.45 15.37
CA ARG A 309 24.84 34.15 16.61
C ARG A 309 23.89 34.13 17.80
N GLU A 310 24.03 33.10 18.62
CA GLU A 310 23.43 32.99 19.95
C GLU A 310 24.57 32.77 20.96
N GLY A 311 24.98 33.85 21.62
CA GLY A 311 26.21 33.83 22.43
C GLY A 311 27.47 33.61 21.58
N ASP A 312 28.19 32.52 21.86
CA ASP A 312 29.47 32.18 21.21
C ASP A 312 29.33 31.22 20.02
N GLU A 313 28.14 30.68 19.76
CA GLU A 313 27.86 29.77 18.64
C GLU A 313 26.90 30.37 17.61
N TYR A 314 26.89 29.81 16.40
CA TYR A 314 25.86 30.03 15.39
C TYR A 314 24.73 29.02 15.57
N LYS A 315 23.50 29.52 15.45
CA LYS A 315 22.28 28.73 15.47
C LYS A 315 21.48 28.95 14.20
N ILE A 316 20.73 27.93 13.81
CA ILE A 316 19.84 27.97 12.66
C ILE A 316 18.59 28.77 13.03
N THR A 317 18.31 29.85 12.30
CA THR A 317 17.07 30.62 12.48
C THR A 317 15.95 30.14 11.57
N SER A 318 16.28 29.56 10.41
CA SER A 318 15.33 28.96 9.48
C SER A 318 16.06 27.98 8.55
N VAL A 319 15.32 27.01 8.02
CA VAL A 319 15.77 26.08 6.98
C VAL A 319 14.67 25.99 5.93
N ASN A 320 15.02 26.18 4.66
CA ASN A 320 14.13 25.91 3.53
C ASN A 320 14.71 24.70 2.79
N HIS A 321 14.11 23.52 2.98
CA HIS A 321 14.54 22.29 2.31
C HIS A 321 13.64 22.07 1.09
N ILE A 322 14.21 22.08 -0.12
CA ILE A 322 13.44 22.04 -1.37
C ILE A 322 13.05 20.60 -1.72
N GLU A 323 12.24 20.00 -0.85
CA GLU A 323 11.70 18.65 -0.96
C GLU A 323 10.20 18.62 -0.60
N GLY A 324 9.43 17.70 -1.18
CA GLY A 324 7.98 17.90 -1.35
C GLY A 324 7.17 18.17 -0.08
N ALA A 325 7.38 17.43 1.02
CA ALA A 325 6.60 17.67 2.25
C ALA A 325 6.97 19.00 2.93
N PHE A 326 8.24 19.41 2.84
CA PHE A 326 8.72 20.68 3.36
C PHE A 326 8.15 21.84 2.55
N ILE A 327 8.19 21.74 1.21
CA ILE A 327 7.56 22.73 0.31
C ILE A 327 6.05 22.85 0.58
N TYR A 328 5.36 21.73 0.80
CA TYR A 328 3.92 21.75 1.12
C TYR A 328 3.65 22.51 2.42
N VAL A 329 4.44 22.26 3.47
CA VAL A 329 4.31 22.98 4.74
C VAL A 329 4.65 24.45 4.56
N ASP A 330 5.76 24.78 3.90
CA ASP A 330 6.23 26.15 3.69
C ASP A 330 5.22 27.00 2.89
N ASN A 331 4.56 26.41 1.88
CA ASN A 331 3.54 27.10 1.08
C ASN A 331 2.23 27.37 1.84
N LYS A 332 1.96 26.61 2.91
CA LYS A 332 0.71 26.65 3.67
C LYS A 332 0.82 27.40 4.98
N PHE A 333 2.02 27.48 5.52
CA PHE A 333 2.27 28.06 6.82
C PHE A 333 2.21 29.59 6.77
N GLU A 334 1.25 30.15 7.49
CA GLU A 334 1.04 31.58 7.71
C GLU A 334 1.43 31.92 9.16
N TYR A 335 2.61 32.51 9.37
CA TYR A 335 3.13 32.88 10.70
C TYR A 335 2.05 33.41 11.66
N SER A 336 1.78 32.64 12.73
CA SER A 336 0.72 32.91 13.70
C SER A 336 1.17 32.67 15.15
N ASP A 337 0.48 33.29 16.11
CA ASP A 337 0.75 33.10 17.56
C ASP A 337 0.49 31.66 18.03
N ASP A 338 -0.34 30.90 17.29
CA ASP A 338 -0.69 29.49 17.56
C ASP A 338 -0.21 28.59 16.40
N TYR A 339 1.05 28.78 16.01
CA TYR A 339 1.68 28.06 14.90
C TYR A 339 1.59 26.53 15.05
N GLN A 340 1.54 26.01 16.28
CA GLN A 340 1.45 24.56 16.50
C GLN A 340 0.13 24.00 16.01
N LYS A 341 -0.99 24.65 16.36
CA LYS A 341 -2.32 24.25 15.92
C LYS A 341 -2.41 24.28 14.40
N GLU A 342 -1.87 25.31 13.79
CA GLU A 342 -1.84 25.47 12.35
C GLU A 342 -1.04 24.35 11.66
N LEU A 343 0.17 24.06 12.15
CA LEU A 343 0.99 22.95 11.65
C LEU A 343 0.29 21.59 11.80
N ASP A 344 -0.50 21.41 12.86
CA ASP A 344 -1.30 20.20 13.07
C ASP A 344 -2.48 20.11 12.08
N GLU A 345 -3.13 21.23 11.75
CA GLU A 345 -4.17 21.30 10.71
C GLU A 345 -3.59 21.03 9.31
N ILE A 346 -2.43 21.60 8.99
CA ILE A 346 -1.67 21.34 7.76
C ILE A 346 -1.35 19.85 7.65
N GLY A 347 -0.80 19.26 8.72
CA GLY A 347 -0.43 17.86 8.74
C GLY A 347 -1.61 16.90 8.64
N THR A 348 -2.72 17.21 9.31
CA THR A 348 -3.97 16.44 9.23
C THR A 348 -4.49 16.43 7.78
N THR A 349 -4.59 17.60 7.16
CA THR A 349 -5.06 17.74 5.77
C THR A 349 -4.16 16.98 4.79
N TYR A 350 -2.84 17.09 4.96
CA TYR A 350 -1.88 16.38 4.12
C TYR A 350 -2.05 14.86 4.19
N MET A 351 -2.13 14.31 5.40
CA MET A 351 -2.26 12.87 5.60
C MET A 351 -3.64 12.34 5.19
N GLU A 352 -4.71 13.11 5.36
CA GLU A 352 -6.03 12.76 4.81
C GLU A 352 -6.00 12.66 3.28
N ASN A 353 -5.42 13.65 2.60
CA ASN A 353 -5.27 13.63 1.14
C ASN A 353 -4.42 12.45 0.66
N TYR A 354 -3.30 12.18 1.35
CA TYR A 354 -2.46 11.03 1.08
C TYR A 354 -3.23 9.72 1.22
N ASN A 355 -3.91 9.50 2.34
CA ASN A 355 -4.66 8.28 2.64
C ASN A 355 -5.83 8.08 1.65
N ASN A 356 -6.54 9.14 1.29
CA ASN A 356 -7.62 9.10 0.30
C ASN A 356 -7.11 8.66 -1.07
N THR A 357 -6.00 9.24 -1.51
CA THR A 357 -5.37 8.95 -2.79
C THR A 357 -4.78 7.54 -2.82
N HIS A 358 -4.12 7.10 -1.75
CA HIS A 358 -3.56 5.76 -1.65
C HIS A 358 -4.64 4.67 -1.65
N ARG A 359 -5.81 4.92 -1.03
CA ARG A 359 -6.97 4.02 -1.14
C ARG A 359 -7.45 3.85 -2.57
N ALA A 360 -7.48 4.94 -3.36
CA ALA A 360 -7.81 4.85 -4.78
C ALA A 360 -6.77 4.04 -5.57
N TYR A 361 -5.48 4.19 -5.27
CA TYR A 361 -4.44 3.36 -5.89
C TYR A 361 -4.53 1.89 -5.52
N GLU A 362 -4.90 1.56 -4.28
CA GLU A 362 -5.12 0.16 -3.93
C GLU A 362 -6.32 -0.41 -4.68
N GLN A 363 -7.41 0.35 -4.86
CA GLN A 363 -8.53 -0.08 -5.71
C GLN A 363 -8.09 -0.31 -7.17
N ASP A 364 -7.30 0.60 -7.73
CA ASP A 364 -6.71 0.46 -9.07
C ASP A 364 -5.87 -0.82 -9.19
N ARG A 365 -5.04 -1.11 -8.18
CA ARG A 365 -4.24 -2.34 -8.13
C ARG A 365 -5.12 -3.59 -8.07
N GLN A 366 -6.12 -3.60 -7.20
CA GLN A 366 -7.04 -4.73 -7.06
C GLN A 366 -7.84 -4.98 -8.35
N ALA A 367 -8.20 -3.92 -9.08
CA ALA A 367 -8.83 -4.07 -10.40
C ALA A 367 -7.89 -4.72 -11.43
N VAL A 368 -6.60 -4.40 -11.42
CA VAL A 368 -5.62 -5.07 -12.28
C VAL A 368 -5.46 -6.54 -11.91
N ILE A 369 -5.34 -6.86 -10.61
CA ILE A 369 -5.24 -8.24 -10.11
C ILE A 369 -6.48 -9.07 -10.48
N ALA A 370 -7.67 -8.48 -10.35
CA ALA A 370 -8.92 -9.14 -10.70
C ALA A 370 -9.20 -9.23 -12.22
N GLY A 371 -8.34 -8.64 -13.06
CA GLY A 371 -8.56 -8.55 -14.51
C GLY A 371 -9.75 -7.67 -14.90
N SER A 372 -10.17 -6.75 -14.02
CA SER A 372 -11.30 -5.83 -14.21
C SER A 372 -10.87 -4.39 -14.46
N ALA A 373 -9.57 -4.09 -14.49
CA ALA A 373 -9.06 -2.77 -14.84
C ALA A 373 -9.50 -2.36 -16.25
N ASP A 374 -9.96 -1.12 -16.39
CA ASP A 374 -10.37 -0.58 -17.68
C ASP A 374 -9.15 -0.39 -18.58
N THR A 375 -9.13 -1.12 -19.68
CA THR A 375 -8.14 -1.04 -20.75
C THR A 375 -8.78 -0.59 -22.06
N THR A 376 -10.05 -0.20 -22.02
CA THR A 376 -10.81 0.26 -23.18
C THR A 376 -10.23 1.58 -23.67
N GLY A 377 -9.94 1.66 -24.96
CA GLY A 377 -9.42 2.89 -25.55
C GLY A 377 -7.90 3.05 -25.50
N ILE A 378 -7.15 2.11 -24.90
CA ILE A 378 -5.70 2.04 -25.10
C ILE A 378 -5.45 1.81 -26.59
N ARG A 379 -4.77 2.77 -27.21
CA ARG A 379 -4.53 2.83 -28.64
C ARG A 379 -3.39 1.87 -29.00
N LYS A 380 -3.29 1.54 -30.29
CA LYS A 380 -2.18 0.75 -30.84
C LYS A 380 -1.41 1.61 -31.81
N ALA A 381 -0.09 1.57 -31.71
CA ALA A 381 0.79 2.22 -32.65
C ALA A 381 1.11 1.33 -33.85
N THR A 382 1.34 1.96 -35.00
CA THR A 382 1.83 1.28 -36.22
C THR A 382 3.32 0.96 -36.13
N ASN A 383 4.09 1.86 -35.52
CA ASN A 383 5.54 1.74 -35.33
C ASN A 383 5.88 1.61 -33.85
N ALA A 384 6.83 0.73 -33.54
CA ALA A 384 7.17 0.37 -32.17
C ALA A 384 8.04 1.43 -31.46
N TYR A 385 7.71 1.69 -30.20
CA TYR A 385 8.57 2.40 -29.26
C TYR A 385 9.58 1.45 -28.61
N ASN A 386 10.86 1.81 -28.65
CA ASN A 386 11.93 1.05 -28.01
C ASN A 386 12.08 1.48 -26.54
N ARG A 387 11.34 0.80 -25.67
CA ARG A 387 11.34 0.99 -24.21
C ARG A 387 12.73 0.87 -23.60
N ASP A 388 13.50 -0.15 -23.98
CA ASP A 388 14.84 -0.38 -23.42
C ASP A 388 15.80 0.79 -23.67
N ARG A 389 15.74 1.40 -24.87
CA ARG A 389 16.54 2.58 -25.20
C ARG A 389 16.10 3.81 -24.43
N ALA A 390 14.79 4.00 -24.24
CA ALA A 390 14.27 5.10 -23.44
C ALA A 390 14.68 4.97 -21.97
N VAL A 391 14.57 3.78 -21.39
CA VAL A 391 15.01 3.48 -20.02
C VAL A 391 16.52 3.65 -19.87
N SER A 392 17.30 3.17 -20.84
CA SER A 392 18.76 3.33 -20.84
C SER A 392 19.17 4.79 -20.86
N TYR A 393 18.50 5.61 -21.69
CA TYR A 393 18.69 7.05 -21.71
C TYR A 393 18.34 7.69 -20.37
N ALA A 394 17.19 7.32 -19.79
CA ALA A 394 16.74 7.88 -18.54
C ALA A 394 17.72 7.60 -17.39
N LYS A 395 18.21 6.36 -17.29
CA LYS A 395 19.23 5.96 -16.29
C LYS A 395 20.55 6.70 -16.50
N GLN A 396 20.94 6.97 -17.75
CA GLN A 396 22.17 7.69 -18.06
C GLN A 396 22.11 9.17 -17.66
N TYR A 397 20.95 9.83 -17.82
CA TYR A 397 20.81 11.29 -17.68
C TYR A 397 19.88 11.72 -16.53
N ALA A 398 19.54 10.81 -15.62
CA ALA A 398 18.74 11.10 -14.44
C ALA A 398 19.42 12.12 -13.50
N THR A 399 20.72 11.95 -13.26
CA THR A 399 21.52 12.80 -12.35
C THR A 399 22.50 13.70 -13.07
N VAL A 400 22.56 13.65 -14.40
CA VAL A 400 23.45 14.48 -15.22
C VAL A 400 22.73 14.96 -16.47
N ARG A 401 22.96 16.20 -16.89
CA ARG A 401 22.28 16.77 -18.07
C ARG A 401 22.97 16.35 -19.37
N ASN A 402 22.18 16.01 -20.38
CA ASN A 402 22.71 15.78 -21.72
C ASN A 402 23.01 17.12 -22.42
N LEU A 403 24.30 17.44 -22.58
CA LEU A 403 24.78 18.68 -23.20
C LEU A 403 24.44 18.81 -24.70
N GLN A 404 23.90 17.76 -25.33
CA GLN A 404 23.38 17.84 -26.70
C GLN A 404 22.05 18.59 -26.80
N TYR A 405 21.32 18.73 -25.68
CA TYR A 405 20.04 19.42 -25.62
C TYR A 405 20.17 20.71 -24.80
N PRO A 406 19.44 21.78 -25.16
CA PRO A 406 19.41 23.01 -24.37
C PRO A 406 18.87 22.76 -22.96
N TYR A 407 19.37 23.53 -22.01
CA TYR A 407 18.82 23.60 -20.67
C TYR A 407 17.62 24.55 -20.64
N TYR A 408 16.50 24.08 -20.11
CA TYR A 408 15.28 24.87 -19.90
C TYR A 408 14.97 24.93 -18.41
N GLY A 409 14.41 26.06 -17.94
CA GLY A 409 14.12 26.29 -16.52
C GLY A 409 13.12 25.29 -15.89
N SER A 410 12.24 24.68 -16.69
CA SER A 410 11.48 23.48 -16.32
C SER A 410 11.99 22.30 -17.14
N ASN A 411 12.57 21.29 -16.48
CA ASN A 411 13.37 20.27 -17.16
C ASN A 411 12.76 18.86 -17.14
N CYS A 412 11.71 18.60 -16.36
CA CYS A 412 11.12 17.25 -16.26
C CYS A 412 10.53 16.75 -17.59
N MET A 413 9.74 17.58 -18.29
CA MET A 413 9.20 17.22 -19.61
C MET A 413 10.28 17.19 -20.69
N ASN A 414 11.25 18.12 -20.63
CA ASN A 414 12.40 18.11 -21.53
C ASN A 414 13.15 16.76 -21.43
N PHE A 415 13.39 16.28 -20.21
CA PHE A 415 14.01 14.98 -19.98
C PHE A 415 13.18 13.81 -20.52
N VAL A 416 11.90 13.74 -20.19
CA VAL A 416 11.02 12.64 -20.65
C VAL A 416 10.88 12.63 -22.17
N SER A 417 10.82 13.81 -22.81
CA SER A 417 10.81 13.88 -24.26
C SER A 417 12.08 13.30 -24.87
N GLN A 418 13.25 13.63 -24.31
CA GLN A 418 14.52 13.07 -24.77
C GLN A 418 14.56 11.53 -24.59
N CYS A 419 13.98 11.01 -23.50
CA CYS A 419 13.84 9.57 -23.31
C CYS A 419 12.96 8.93 -24.40
N MET A 420 11.80 9.53 -24.69
CA MET A 420 10.91 9.07 -25.77
C MET A 420 11.63 9.06 -27.12
N HIS A 421 12.39 10.11 -27.41
CA HIS A 421 13.17 10.21 -28.64
C HIS A 421 14.30 9.18 -28.73
N ALA A 422 15.00 8.94 -27.62
CA ALA A 422 15.99 7.87 -27.54
C ALA A 422 15.35 6.51 -27.82
N GLY A 423 14.08 6.32 -27.43
CA GLY A 423 13.25 5.16 -27.75
C GLY A 423 12.70 5.13 -29.19
N GLY A 424 13.02 6.11 -30.03
CA GLY A 424 12.65 6.12 -31.45
C GLY A 424 11.37 6.88 -31.77
N ILE A 425 10.75 7.56 -30.80
CA ILE A 425 9.70 8.55 -31.11
C ILE A 425 10.35 9.68 -31.92
N LEU A 426 9.82 9.93 -33.11
CA LEU A 426 10.38 10.90 -34.04
C LEU A 426 10.10 12.33 -33.56
N TYR A 427 11.13 13.17 -33.62
CA TYR A 427 10.97 14.61 -33.59
C TYR A 427 10.98 15.13 -35.02
N ASP A 428 10.00 15.93 -35.43
CA ASP A 428 10.07 16.67 -36.70
C ASP A 428 10.82 17.99 -36.50
N TYR A 429 12.07 18.03 -36.97
CA TYR A 429 12.96 19.19 -36.88
C TYR A 429 12.88 20.13 -38.08
N THR A 430 12.13 19.80 -39.14
CA THR A 430 12.29 20.44 -40.46
C THR A 430 11.03 20.57 -41.32
N GLY A 431 9.89 19.98 -40.96
CA GLY A 431 8.67 19.99 -41.76
C GLY A 431 7.72 21.16 -41.52
N ASN A 432 6.76 21.36 -42.45
CA ASN A 432 5.62 22.28 -42.32
C ASN A 432 4.42 21.63 -41.59
N ALA A 433 4.44 20.31 -41.40
CA ALA A 433 3.41 19.54 -40.70
C ALA A 433 3.83 19.37 -39.24
N GLN A 434 3.82 20.47 -38.49
CA GLN A 434 4.51 20.48 -37.22
C GLN A 434 3.66 20.10 -36.04
N TRP A 435 4.34 19.41 -35.14
CA TRP A 435 4.11 19.26 -33.72
C TRP A 435 4.23 20.63 -32.98
N LYS A 436 3.75 21.73 -33.59
CA LYS A 436 3.74 23.11 -33.09
C LYS A 436 2.37 23.41 -32.49
N ASN A 437 2.25 23.42 -31.17
CA ASN A 437 1.15 24.13 -30.50
C ASN A 437 1.73 25.46 -29.99
N TYR A 438 1.27 26.56 -30.57
CA TYR A 438 1.68 27.90 -30.22
C TYR A 438 0.69 28.52 -29.25
N GLN A 439 1.06 28.52 -27.97
CA GLN A 439 0.60 29.43 -26.91
C GLN A 439 -0.80 30.08 -27.10
N GLY A 440 -1.86 29.28 -27.26
CA GLY A 440 -3.23 29.79 -27.34
C GLY A 440 -3.56 30.73 -28.52
N TYR A 441 -2.64 30.97 -29.47
CA TYR A 441 -2.86 31.71 -30.70
C TYR A 441 -2.04 31.14 -31.87
N TYR A 442 -2.67 31.07 -33.03
CA TYR A 442 -2.12 30.53 -34.27
C TYR A 442 -1.02 31.45 -34.87
N ASP A 443 0.20 30.94 -35.04
CA ASP A 443 1.32 31.57 -35.78
C ASP A 443 1.77 30.61 -36.90
N ASP A 444 1.65 31.06 -38.15
CA ASP A 444 1.94 30.30 -39.38
C ASP A 444 3.24 30.72 -40.08
N SER A 445 4.13 31.43 -39.37
CA SER A 445 5.38 31.91 -39.96
C SER A 445 6.45 30.82 -40.16
N ASP A 446 7.17 30.92 -41.28
CA ASP A 446 8.22 29.99 -41.72
C ASP A 446 9.59 30.19 -41.01
N SER A 447 9.71 31.08 -40.03
CA SER A 447 11.01 31.53 -39.51
C SER A 447 11.32 31.08 -38.07
N GLU A 448 12.10 29.98 -38.01
CA GLU A 448 13.13 29.53 -37.04
C GLU A 448 12.94 28.10 -36.51
N ARG A 449 14.08 27.38 -36.41
CA ARG A 449 14.20 25.99 -35.94
C ARG A 449 14.17 25.99 -34.41
N GLY A 450 13.26 25.23 -33.78
CA GLY A 450 13.20 25.09 -32.33
C GLY A 450 12.33 23.91 -31.88
N PHE A 451 12.51 23.47 -30.63
CA PHE A 451 11.63 22.47 -30.01
C PHE A 451 10.28 23.11 -29.69
N SER A 452 9.20 22.40 -30.00
CA SER A 452 7.85 22.82 -29.59
C SER A 452 7.74 22.88 -28.08
N TYR A 453 7.03 23.89 -27.57
CA TYR A 453 6.83 24.09 -26.13
C TYR A 453 6.16 22.88 -25.46
N ALA A 454 5.41 22.09 -26.23
CA ALA A 454 4.85 20.81 -25.79
C ALA A 454 5.91 19.79 -25.33
N PHE A 455 7.17 19.86 -25.77
CA PHE A 455 8.20 18.89 -25.36
C PHE A 455 9.05 19.32 -24.18
N ILE A 456 8.84 20.54 -23.70
CA ILE A 456 9.58 21.11 -22.57
C ILE A 456 8.65 21.54 -21.43
N HIS A 457 7.33 21.44 -21.61
CA HIS A 457 6.34 21.81 -20.60
C HIS A 457 5.14 20.86 -20.58
N ILE A 458 4.77 20.38 -19.39
CA ILE A 458 3.79 19.29 -19.22
C ILE A 458 2.38 19.69 -19.65
N TYR A 459 1.88 20.83 -19.20
CA TYR A 459 0.54 21.32 -19.59
C TYR A 459 0.34 21.31 -21.12
N TYR A 460 1.34 21.81 -21.86
CA TYR A 460 1.27 21.85 -23.33
C TYR A 460 1.47 20.48 -23.96
N PHE A 461 2.26 19.61 -23.34
CA PHE A 461 2.39 18.21 -23.75
C PHE A 461 1.06 17.46 -23.66
N GLN A 462 0.34 17.61 -22.54
CA GLN A 462 -0.95 16.97 -22.31
C GLN A 462 -2.00 17.45 -23.32
N ASN A 463 -2.05 18.77 -23.56
CA ASN A 463 -2.92 19.37 -24.58
C ASN A 463 -2.56 18.90 -25.99
N TYR A 464 -1.26 18.80 -26.31
CA TYR A 464 -0.80 18.25 -27.58
C TYR A 464 -1.29 16.81 -27.76
N LEU A 465 -1.09 15.95 -26.77
CA LEU A 465 -1.56 14.56 -26.79
C LEU A 465 -3.08 14.42 -26.94
N GLY A 466 -3.85 15.35 -26.39
CA GLY A 466 -5.31 15.38 -26.54
C GLY A 466 -5.79 15.87 -27.92
N ALA A 467 -4.94 16.55 -28.68
CA ALA A 467 -5.30 17.16 -29.96
C ALA A 467 -4.81 16.38 -31.19
N ILE A 468 -3.85 15.45 -31.03
CA ILE A 468 -3.29 14.71 -32.15
C ILE A 468 -4.17 13.54 -32.60
N GLU A 469 -4.45 13.48 -33.90
CA GLU A 469 -5.12 12.35 -34.55
C GLU A 469 -4.12 11.33 -35.12
N ASP A 470 -2.92 11.78 -35.50
CA ASP A 470 -1.85 10.99 -36.11
C ASP A 470 -0.48 11.37 -35.51
N GLY A 471 0.48 10.46 -35.54
CA GLY A 471 1.79 10.62 -34.88
C GLY A 471 1.89 9.86 -33.54
N MET A 472 2.25 10.53 -32.45
CA MET A 472 2.53 9.85 -31.18
C MET A 472 1.29 9.15 -30.60
N VAL A 473 1.47 7.94 -30.10
CA VAL A 473 0.42 7.18 -29.44
C VAL A 473 0.77 7.07 -27.96
N VAL A 474 0.21 8.00 -27.18
CA VAL A 474 0.29 7.99 -25.71
C VAL A 474 -1.09 8.09 -25.10
N ASP A 475 -1.47 7.11 -24.29
CA ASP A 475 -2.74 7.13 -23.58
C ASP A 475 -2.56 7.68 -22.17
N GLN A 476 -3.31 8.74 -21.87
CA GLN A 476 -3.14 9.54 -20.66
C GLN A 476 -4.13 9.13 -19.57
N ASN A 477 -3.78 9.41 -18.31
CA ASN A 477 -4.65 9.28 -17.14
C ASN A 477 -5.13 7.83 -16.87
N LEU A 478 -4.32 6.85 -17.26
CA LEU A 478 -4.63 5.44 -17.06
C LEU A 478 -4.44 5.00 -15.60
N ASN A 479 -5.00 3.83 -15.29
CA ASN A 479 -4.74 3.11 -14.05
C ASN A 479 -3.22 2.94 -13.86
N LEU A 480 -2.72 3.33 -12.68
CA LEU A 480 -1.30 3.39 -12.39
C LEU A 480 -0.59 2.03 -12.52
N TYR A 481 -1.30 0.92 -12.30
CA TYR A 481 -0.78 -0.44 -12.30
C TYR A 481 -0.77 -1.12 -13.69
N LEU A 482 -1.04 -0.36 -14.76
CA LEU A 482 -0.88 -0.80 -16.16
C LEU A 482 0.47 -0.37 -16.79
N GLY A 483 1.33 0.26 -15.98
CA GLY A 483 2.57 0.87 -16.43
C GLY A 483 3.66 -0.16 -16.73
N GLU A 484 4.50 0.17 -17.70
CA GLU A 484 5.67 -0.60 -18.10
C GLU A 484 6.91 0.28 -18.16
N PRO A 485 8.14 -0.29 -18.11
CA PRO A 485 9.34 0.50 -18.31
C PRO A 485 9.29 1.30 -19.62
N GLY A 486 9.71 2.56 -19.57
CA GLY A 486 9.62 3.51 -20.67
C GLY A 486 8.30 4.27 -20.79
N ASP A 487 7.24 3.88 -20.05
CA ASP A 487 6.09 4.75 -19.82
C ASP A 487 6.46 5.86 -18.82
N PHE A 488 5.63 6.88 -18.68
CA PHE A 488 5.85 7.93 -17.71
C PHE A 488 4.63 8.19 -16.85
N ILE A 489 4.88 8.77 -15.68
CA ILE A 489 3.87 9.08 -14.68
C ILE A 489 3.87 10.59 -14.53
N TYR A 490 2.70 11.17 -14.72
CA TYR A 490 2.45 12.53 -14.29
C TYR A 490 2.33 12.56 -12.78
N VAL A 491 3.01 13.50 -12.15
CA VAL A 491 2.94 13.76 -10.72
C VAL A 491 2.64 15.22 -10.48
N ASP A 492 1.85 15.51 -9.46
CA ASP A 492 1.43 16.87 -9.11
C ASP A 492 2.60 17.74 -8.59
N SER A 493 2.54 19.05 -8.86
CA SER A 493 3.44 20.12 -8.41
C SER A 493 3.22 20.60 -6.97
N ASN A 494 2.49 19.85 -6.12
CA ASN A 494 2.21 20.21 -4.73
C ASN A 494 1.40 21.51 -4.55
N THR A 495 0.56 21.88 -5.51
CA THR A 495 -0.35 23.03 -5.39
C THR A 495 -1.78 22.53 -5.28
N ASP A 496 -2.60 23.12 -4.41
CA ASP A 496 -4.00 22.73 -4.15
C ASP A 496 -4.93 22.79 -5.39
N ASP A 497 -4.41 23.24 -6.52
CA ASP A 497 -5.11 23.25 -7.78
C ASP A 497 -4.96 21.88 -8.43
N TYR A 498 -5.96 21.02 -8.20
CA TYR A 498 -6.15 19.68 -8.77
C TYR A 498 -6.10 19.61 -10.33
N GLY A 499 -5.79 20.72 -11.01
CA GLY A 499 -5.79 20.87 -12.46
C GLY A 499 -4.44 20.76 -13.17
N ASP A 500 -3.32 21.14 -12.53
CA ASP A 500 -2.01 21.18 -13.19
C ASP A 500 -1.06 20.11 -12.64
N MET A 501 -0.95 18.98 -13.35
CA MET A 501 0.15 18.03 -13.12
C MET A 501 1.47 18.72 -13.49
N GLY A 502 2.22 19.18 -12.49
CA GLY A 502 3.40 20.02 -12.73
C GLY A 502 4.73 19.28 -12.93
N HIS A 503 4.79 17.96 -12.74
CA HIS A 503 5.99 17.16 -12.99
C HIS A 503 5.72 15.83 -13.70
N VAL A 504 6.76 15.29 -14.34
CA VAL A 504 6.69 14.01 -15.06
C VAL A 504 7.97 13.22 -14.84
N ILE A 505 7.82 11.92 -14.63
CA ILE A 505 8.89 10.97 -14.31
C ILE A 505 8.74 9.71 -15.15
N LEU A 506 9.84 9.11 -15.59
CA LEU A 506 9.83 7.90 -16.42
C LEU A 506 9.92 6.65 -15.56
N ILE A 507 9.10 5.63 -15.85
CA ILE A 507 9.19 4.30 -15.25
C ILE A 507 10.44 3.62 -15.81
N SER A 508 11.43 3.40 -14.95
CA SER A 508 12.70 2.75 -15.30
C SER A 508 12.70 1.24 -15.01
N ASP A 509 11.83 0.79 -14.09
CA ASP A 509 11.66 -0.62 -13.75
C ASP A 509 10.32 -0.89 -13.04
N VAL A 510 9.91 -2.16 -12.98
CA VAL A 510 8.70 -2.63 -12.28
C VAL A 510 9.10 -3.56 -11.15
N VAL A 511 8.71 -3.23 -9.92
CA VAL A 511 8.94 -4.05 -8.74
C VAL A 511 7.75 -4.98 -8.55
N ARG A 512 8.03 -6.29 -8.46
CA ARG A 512 6.99 -7.33 -8.31
C ARG A 512 7.21 -8.19 -7.07
N ASN A 513 6.12 -8.67 -6.48
CA ASN A 513 6.18 -9.70 -5.43
C ASN A 513 6.37 -11.11 -6.03
N GLU A 514 6.46 -12.13 -5.17
CA GLU A 514 6.62 -13.53 -5.58
C GLU A 514 5.48 -14.07 -6.45
N ALA A 515 4.27 -13.53 -6.28
CA ALA A 515 3.10 -13.86 -7.11
C ALA A 515 3.14 -13.18 -8.49
N GLY A 516 4.14 -12.34 -8.76
CA GLY A 516 4.27 -11.58 -10.00
C GLY A 516 3.42 -10.30 -10.05
N GLU A 517 2.78 -9.92 -8.96
CA GLU A 517 1.96 -8.71 -8.88
C GLU A 517 2.85 -7.48 -8.76
N ILE A 518 2.46 -6.37 -9.40
CA ILE A 518 3.18 -5.10 -9.27
C ILE A 518 2.96 -4.55 -7.85
N ILE A 519 4.07 -4.29 -7.15
CA ILE A 519 4.08 -3.67 -5.83
C ILE A 519 4.71 -2.28 -5.83
N ASP A 520 5.52 -1.93 -6.83
CA ASP A 520 6.02 -0.57 -7.04
C ASP A 520 6.59 -0.38 -8.45
N TYR A 521 7.01 0.85 -8.73
CA TYR A 521 7.85 1.18 -9.87
C TYR A 521 9.13 1.84 -9.40
N LEU A 522 10.23 1.62 -10.12
CA LEU A 522 11.43 2.46 -10.01
C LEU A 522 11.37 3.52 -11.08
N VAL A 523 11.57 4.77 -10.73
CA VAL A 523 11.48 5.90 -11.66
C VAL A 523 12.79 6.64 -11.83
N CYS A 524 12.95 7.26 -12.99
CA CYS A 524 13.99 8.23 -13.27
C CYS A 524 13.36 9.57 -13.66
N GLY A 525 13.91 10.69 -13.22
CA GLY A 525 13.38 12.01 -13.55
C GLY A 525 14.38 13.12 -13.24
N ASN A 526 14.25 14.25 -13.93
CA ASN A 526 14.97 15.48 -13.59
C ASN A 526 14.16 16.41 -12.67
N THR A 527 13.03 15.94 -12.13
CA THR A 527 12.48 16.49 -10.89
C THR A 527 13.27 15.85 -9.76
N ASN A 528 14.01 16.66 -8.99
CA ASN A 528 14.90 16.20 -7.91
C ASN A 528 15.99 15.20 -8.35
N ASP A 529 16.32 15.17 -9.65
CA ASP A 529 17.36 14.35 -10.27
C ASP A 529 17.42 12.92 -9.74
N GLN A 530 16.29 12.24 -9.86
CA GLN A 530 16.04 10.93 -9.30
C GLN A 530 16.53 9.82 -10.23
N TYR A 531 17.35 8.92 -9.69
CA TYR A 531 17.79 7.69 -10.34
C TYR A 531 17.22 6.48 -9.62
N CYS A 532 16.49 5.63 -10.35
CA CYS A 532 15.86 4.40 -9.84
C CYS A 532 15.17 4.58 -8.49
N TYR A 533 14.46 5.69 -8.30
CA TYR A 533 13.80 6.03 -7.04
C TYR A 533 12.43 5.34 -6.95
N PRO A 534 11.99 4.81 -5.81
CA PRO A 534 10.68 4.19 -5.70
C PRO A 534 9.55 5.19 -5.94
N LEU A 535 8.54 4.79 -6.72
CA LEU A 535 7.36 5.61 -6.91
C LEU A 535 6.59 5.79 -5.59
N SER A 536 6.51 4.77 -4.75
CA SER A 536 5.89 4.88 -3.42
C SER A 536 6.65 5.82 -2.47
N ALA A 537 7.95 6.04 -2.70
CA ALA A 537 8.75 7.00 -1.95
C ALA A 537 8.63 8.45 -2.47
N GLN A 538 8.00 8.69 -3.62
CA GLN A 538 7.79 10.05 -4.15
C GLN A 538 6.93 10.90 -3.22
N ALA A 539 7.33 12.15 -3.05
CA ALA A 539 6.60 13.11 -2.22
C ALA A 539 5.23 13.48 -2.81
N SER A 540 5.12 13.59 -4.14
CA SER A 540 3.84 13.91 -4.80
C SER A 540 2.78 12.87 -4.49
N ILE A 541 1.65 13.31 -3.94
CA ILE A 541 0.54 12.44 -3.56
C ILE A 541 -0.18 11.91 -4.81
N TYR A 542 -0.43 12.79 -5.78
CA TYR A 542 -1.13 12.45 -7.02
C TYR A 542 -0.18 12.00 -8.12
N LYS A 543 -0.60 10.93 -8.78
CA LYS A 543 0.13 10.14 -9.77
C LYS A 543 -0.85 9.59 -10.80
N LYS A 544 -0.55 9.76 -12.08
CA LYS A 544 -1.33 9.19 -13.19
C LYS A 544 -0.41 8.64 -14.27
N LEU A 545 -0.75 7.47 -14.79
CA LEU A 545 0.03 6.83 -15.85
C LEU A 545 -0.27 7.50 -17.19
N ALA A 546 0.79 7.72 -17.96
CA ALA A 546 0.76 7.97 -19.39
C ALA A 546 1.54 6.88 -20.11
N LYS A 547 0.81 6.04 -20.85
CA LYS A 547 1.34 4.84 -21.48
C LYS A 547 1.78 5.13 -22.91
N VAL A 548 3.03 4.83 -23.24
CA VAL A 548 3.62 5.10 -24.57
C VAL A 548 3.58 3.84 -25.42
N GLU A 549 2.73 3.83 -26.44
CA GLU A 549 2.54 2.66 -27.31
C GLU A 549 3.44 2.71 -28.55
N GLY A 550 3.80 3.92 -29.00
CA GLY A 550 4.61 4.12 -30.20
C GLY A 550 4.20 5.35 -30.99
N TYR A 551 4.28 5.24 -32.31
CA TYR A 551 3.84 6.28 -33.23
C TYR A 551 3.21 5.68 -34.48
N ASN A 552 2.33 6.43 -35.14
CA ASN A 552 1.73 6.08 -36.42
C ASN A 552 2.53 6.62 -37.60
#